data_AF-A0ABD6S2X9-F1
#
_entry.id   AF-A0ABD6S2X9-F1
#
_cell.length_a   1.000
_cell.length_b   1.000
_cell.length_c   1.000
_cell.angle_alpha   90.00
_cell.angle_beta   90.00
_cell.angle_gamma   90.00
#
_symmetry.space_group_name_H-M   'P 1'
#
loop_
_entity.id
_entity.type
_entity.pdbx_description
1 polymer ?
#
loop_
_entity_poly.entity_id
_entity_poly.type
_entity_poly.pdbx_seq_one_letter_code
_entity_poly.pdbx_strand_id
1 'polypeptide(L)'
;MAESAFEGTVLEGRERRYTVLNEKDLERYVNEEKREEFRQILNEALGEIEDGRLCDDKKAYNSYIVINTDESYINEIIEVMKRHGHFK
;
A
#
# COMPACT_ATOMS: atom_id res chain seq x y z
N MET A 1 -14.31 10.10 4.66
CA MET A 1 -13.57 10.98 5.60
C MET A 1 -12.11 10.71 5.34
N ALA A 2 -11.27 11.73 5.12
CA ALA A 2 -9.82 11.50 5.05
C ALA A 2 -9.42 10.81 6.36
N GLU A 3 -8.83 9.61 6.27
CA GLU A 3 -8.36 8.90 7.46
C GLU A 3 -7.28 9.75 8.15
N SER A 4 -7.22 9.74 9.48
CA SER A 4 -6.25 10.52 10.27
C SER A 4 -4.79 10.28 9.83
N ALA A 5 -4.51 9.15 9.17
CA ALA A 5 -3.20 8.80 8.64
C ALA A 5 -2.70 9.74 7.52
N PHE A 6 -3.58 10.48 6.85
CA PHE A 6 -3.19 11.41 5.78
C PHE A 6 -3.20 12.87 6.20
N GLU A 7 -3.71 13.21 7.38
CA GLU A 7 -3.75 14.57 7.89
C GLU A 7 -2.33 15.15 7.99
N GLY A 8 -2.10 16.31 7.36
CA GLY A 8 -0.79 16.95 7.33
C GLY A 8 0.23 16.30 6.37
N THR A 9 -0.17 15.29 5.59
CA THR A 9 0.71 14.64 4.60
C THR A 9 0.37 15.08 3.17
N VAL A 10 1.25 14.76 2.22
CA VAL A 10 1.00 14.97 0.78
C VAL A 10 -0.18 14.15 0.22
N LEU A 11 -0.73 13.23 1.02
CA LEU A 11 -1.90 12.40 0.67
C LEU A 11 -3.20 12.91 1.31
N GLU A 12 -3.19 14.04 2.01
CA GLU A 12 -4.38 14.60 2.67
C GLU A 12 -5.55 14.75 1.69
N GLY A 13 -6.76 14.42 2.15
CA GLY A 13 -7.97 14.46 1.33
C GLY A 13 -8.13 13.30 0.33
N ARG A 14 -7.17 12.35 0.24
CA ARG A 14 -7.29 11.17 -0.62
C ARG A 14 -7.93 9.99 0.08
N GLU A 15 -8.54 9.13 -0.73
CA GLU A 15 -9.03 7.82 -0.30
C GLU A 15 -7.88 6.81 -0.23
N ARG A 16 -7.83 6.03 0.85
CA ARG A 16 -6.88 4.92 0.97
C ARG A 16 -7.24 3.83 -0.02
N ARG A 17 -6.30 3.50 -0.90
CA ARG A 17 -6.41 2.39 -1.87
C ARG A 17 -5.52 1.20 -1.54
N TYR A 18 -4.43 1.47 -0.84
CA TYR A 18 -3.42 0.49 -0.49
C TYR A 18 -3.09 0.61 0.99
N THR A 19 -2.86 -0.52 1.63
CA THR A 19 -2.29 -0.59 2.97
C THR A 19 -0.83 -1.01 2.81
N VAL A 20 0.09 -0.22 3.37
CA VAL A 20 1.51 -0.54 3.41
C VAL A 20 1.87 -0.89 4.85
N LEU A 21 2.54 -2.02 5.02
CA LEU A 21 3.03 -2.49 6.30
C LEU A 21 4.55 -2.64 6.23
N ASN A 22 5.28 -2.08 7.19
CA ASN A 22 6.70 -2.36 7.33
C ASN A 22 6.87 -3.75 7.96
N GLU A 23 7.32 -4.73 7.18
CA GLU A 23 7.51 -6.10 7.67
C GLU A 23 8.52 -6.20 8.80
N LYS A 24 9.53 -5.31 8.86
CA LYS A 24 10.48 -5.29 9.98
C LYS A 24 9.81 -4.87 11.29
N ASP A 25 8.87 -3.93 11.22
CA ASP A 25 8.12 -3.48 12.39
C ASP A 25 7.10 -4.55 12.80
N LEU A 26 6.46 -5.20 11.84
CA LEU A 26 5.62 -6.38 12.11
C LEU A 26 6.44 -7.43 12.87
N GLU A 27 7.63 -7.78 12.37
CA GLU A 27 8.50 -8.77 12.99
C GLU A 27 8.98 -8.37 14.38
N ARG A 28 9.26 -7.08 14.59
CA ARG A 28 9.80 -6.57 15.84
C ARG A 28 8.75 -6.40 16.92
N TYR A 29 7.55 -5.97 16.56
CA TYR A 29 6.54 -5.49 17.51
C TYR A 29 5.34 -6.43 17.68
N VAL A 30 5.11 -7.34 16.74
CA VAL A 30 4.01 -8.31 16.85
C VAL A 30 4.57 -9.67 17.29
N ASN A 31 3.89 -10.30 18.25
CA ASN A 31 4.29 -11.62 18.74
C ASN A 31 4.17 -12.68 17.63
N GLU A 32 4.88 -13.80 17.79
CA GLU A 32 4.96 -14.85 16.78
C GLU A 32 3.61 -15.46 16.40
N GLU A 33 2.77 -15.80 17.38
CA GLU A 33 1.46 -16.39 17.14
C GLU A 33 0.58 -15.49 16.27
N LYS A 34 0.48 -14.21 16.62
CA LYS A 34 -0.29 -13.22 15.84
C LYS A 34 0.30 -12.95 14.47
N ARG A 35 1.63 -13.00 14.33
CA ARG A 35 2.27 -12.85 13.01
C ARG A 35 1.91 -14.01 12.10
N GLU A 36 1.86 -15.21 12.63
CA GLU A 36 1.54 -16.39 11.84
C GLU A 36 0.07 -16.41 11.42
N GLU A 37 -0.84 -16.10 12.35
CA GLU A 37 -2.26 -15.91 12.04
C GLU A 37 -2.45 -14.84 10.96
N PHE A 38 -1.76 -13.70 11.09
CA PHE A 38 -1.81 -12.62 10.11
C PHE A 38 -1.31 -13.07 8.73
N ARG A 39 -0.18 -13.78 8.65
CA ARG A 39 0.36 -14.28 7.38
C ARG A 39 -0.58 -15.26 6.70
N GLN A 40 -1.21 -16.14 7.48
CA GLN A 40 -2.17 -17.10 6.92
C GLN A 40 -3.35 -16.37 6.28
N ILE A 41 -4.00 -15.48 7.03
CA ILE A 41 -5.16 -14.72 6.54
C ILE A 41 -4.78 -13.84 5.35
N LEU A 42 -3.61 -13.21 5.38
CA LEU A 42 -3.11 -12.40 4.28
C LEU A 42 -2.93 -13.23 3.01
N ASN A 43 -2.32 -14.41 3.12
CA ASN A 43 -2.11 -15.30 1.97
C ASN A 43 -3.43 -15.80 1.36
N GLU A 44 -4.40 -16.16 2.21
CA GLU A 44 -5.75 -16.55 1.76
C GLU A 44 -6.41 -15.42 0.97
N ALA A 45 -6.40 -14.20 1.52
CA ALA A 45 -6.97 -13.03 0.85
C ALA A 45 -6.23 -12.67 -0.46
N LEU A 46 -4.90 -12.81 -0.51
CA LEU A 46 -4.13 -12.58 -1.73
C LEU A 46 -4.49 -13.59 -2.82
N GLY A 47 -4.71 -14.85 -2.47
CA GLY A 47 -5.19 -15.88 -3.42
C GLY A 47 -6.53 -15.52 -4.05
N GLU A 48 -7.51 -15.10 -3.25
CA GLU A 48 -8.82 -14.67 -3.78
C GLU A 48 -8.71 -13.44 -4.69
N ILE A 49 -7.82 -12.50 -4.35
CA ILE A 49 -7.55 -11.32 -5.19
C ILE A 49 -6.91 -11.74 -6.51
N GLU A 50 -5.96 -12.67 -6.49
CA GLU A 50 -5.30 -13.19 -7.69
C GLU A 50 -6.32 -13.84 -8.63
N ASP A 51 -7.18 -14.70 -8.11
CA ASP A 51 -8.24 -15.35 -8.87
C ASP A 51 -9.22 -14.34 -9.48
N GLY A 52 -9.64 -13.34 -8.71
CA GLY A 52 -10.50 -12.25 -9.20
C GLY A 52 -9.84 -11.44 -10.31
N ARG A 53 -8.52 -11.18 -10.22
CA ARG A 53 -7.78 -10.46 -11.25
C ARG A 53 -7.63 -11.26 -12.53
N LEU A 54 -7.45 -12.58 -12.42
CA LEU A 54 -7.41 -13.45 -13.59
C LEU A 54 -8.77 -13.52 -14.29
N CYS A 55 -9.88 -13.54 -13.53
CA CYS A 55 -11.23 -13.43 -14.09
C CYS A 55 -11.47 -12.12 -14.86
N ASP A 56 -10.76 -11.05 -14.46
CA ASP A 56 -10.79 -9.73 -15.09
C ASP A 56 -9.80 -9.57 -16.27
N ASP A 57 -9.17 -10.64 -16.75
CA ASP A 57 -8.10 -10.61 -17.78
C ASP A 57 -6.89 -9.73 -17.39
N LYS A 58 -6.63 -9.57 -16.08
CA LYS A 58 -5.48 -8.83 -15.55
C LYS A 58 -4.37 -9.80 -15.14
N LYS A 59 -3.15 -9.25 -14.99
CA LYS A 59 -2.05 -10.00 -14.35
C LYS A 59 -2.41 -10.34 -12.90
N ALA A 60 -2.21 -11.59 -12.48
CA ALA A 60 -2.44 -12.04 -11.11
C ALA A 60 -1.72 -11.13 -10.10
N TYR A 61 -0.40 -11.00 -10.25
CA TYR A 61 0.44 -10.16 -9.38
C TYR A 61 0.56 -8.73 -9.91
N ASN A 62 0.37 -7.76 -9.00
CA ASN A 62 0.81 -6.39 -9.22
C ASN A 62 2.22 -6.20 -8.64
N SER A 63 2.99 -5.31 -9.25
CA SER A 63 4.26 -4.85 -8.68
C SER A 63 4.17 -3.35 -8.47
N TYR A 64 4.40 -2.91 -7.23
CA TYR A 64 4.36 -1.51 -6.84
C TYR A 64 5.73 -1.08 -6.36
N ILE A 65 6.09 0.17 -6.65
CA ILE A 65 7.18 0.86 -5.96
C ILE A 65 6.53 1.68 -4.86
N VAL A 66 6.89 1.40 -3.61
CA VAL A 66 6.45 2.18 -2.45
C VAL A 66 7.56 3.18 -2.12
N ILE A 67 7.19 4.45 -2.03
CA ILE A 67 8.12 5.55 -1.71
C ILE A 67 7.60 6.20 -0.43
N ASN A 68 8.47 6.31 0.59
CA ASN A 68 8.13 7.03 1.80
C ASN A 68 7.97 8.53 1.47
N THR A 69 6.88 9.14 1.93
CA THR A 69 6.57 10.54 1.65
C THR A 69 7.43 11.53 2.43
N ASP A 70 8.20 11.06 3.41
CA ASP A 70 9.09 11.92 4.21
C ASP A 70 10.49 12.06 3.60
N GLU A 71 10.74 11.40 2.46
CA GLU A 71 12.03 11.44 1.76
C GLU A 71 12.28 12.81 1.11
N SER A 72 13.54 13.25 1.10
CA SER A 72 13.91 14.59 0.59
C SER A 72 13.54 14.82 -0.89
N TYR A 73 13.43 13.75 -1.67
CA TYR A 73 13.08 13.77 -3.10
C TYR A 73 11.58 13.62 -3.36
N ILE A 74 10.72 13.56 -2.33
CA ILE A 74 9.28 13.28 -2.53
C ILE A 74 8.59 14.29 -3.44
N ASN A 75 8.97 15.57 -3.35
CA ASN A 75 8.37 16.63 -4.15
C ASN A 75 8.66 16.42 -5.65
N GLU A 76 9.84 15.91 -6.00
CA GLU A 76 10.17 15.61 -7.40
C GLU A 76 9.27 14.48 -7.96
N ILE A 77 9.02 13.46 -7.15
CA ILE A 77 8.12 12.35 -7.51
C ILE A 77 6.68 12.86 -7.68
N ILE A 78 6.21 13.71 -6.76
CA ILE A 78 4.87 14.31 -6.85
C ILE A 78 4.72 15.10 -8.15
N GLU A 79 5.71 15.90 -8.53
CA GLU A 79 5.66 16.66 -9.78
C GLU A 79 5.64 15.74 -11.02
N VAL A 80 6.41 14.65 -11.02
CA VAL A 80 6.29 13.60 -12.05
C VAL A 80 4.86 13.06 -12.10
N MET A 81 4.30 12.68 -10.96
CA MET A 81 2.96 12.10 -10.88
C MET A 81 1.85 13.07 -11.34
N LYS A 82 1.97 14.36 -11.04
CA LYS A 82 1.05 15.40 -11.53
C LYS A 82 1.10 15.52 -13.05
N ARG A 83 2.30 15.55 -13.65
CA ARG A 83 2.47 15.62 -15.12
C ARG A 83 1.81 14.45 -15.85
N HIS A 84 1.68 13.31 -15.20
CA HIS A 84 1.03 12.10 -15.75
C HIS A 84 -0.41 11.89 -15.26
N GLY A 85 -1.01 12.87 -14.57
CA GLY A 85 -2.40 12.80 -14.12
C GLY A 85 -2.65 11.81 -12.98
N HIS A 86 -1.60 11.31 -12.32
CA HIS A 86 -1.72 10.46 -11.13
C HIS A 86 -1.93 11.26 -9.84
N PHE A 87 -1.53 12.54 -9.85
CA PHE A 87 -1.77 13.48 -8.77
C PHE A 87 -2.52 14.72 -9.30
N LYS A 88 -3.50 15.19 -8.54
CA LYS A 88 -4.12 16.52 -8.72
C LYS A 88 -3.40 17.54 -7.85
#